data_AF-A0A961Z554-F1
#
_entry.id   AF-A0A961Z554-F1
#
_cell.length_a   1.000
_cell.length_b   1.000
_cell.length_c   1.000
_cell.angle_alpha   90.00
_cell.angle_beta   90.00
_cell.angle_gamma   90.00
#
_symmetry.space_group_name_H-M   'P 1'
#
loop_
_entity.id
_entity.type
_entity.pdbx_description
1 polymer ?
#
loop_
_entity_poly.entity_id
_entity_poly.type
_entity_poly.pdbx_seq_one_letter_code
_entity_poly.pdbx_strand_id
1 'polypeptide(L)'
;MRIAYFIVFGWTAAVGLILTVAPQLLIIAMLMFMVIGPLAIAIVYPLMAMPSIALYLTLLLPWAVAGEHSANARNLLVGGLAAIGALAILPSFFSQMYLSETVSLLSKNDLTLNKSAVPPFQPNVVELVEPNIPGNRRSKPTDRAPCTLQCQTILAEGLAQTVVITRIGKKPRPRRSYRRRRKPAPVPNLAAPIARMAYRLEPRTECTDVLPRHAKTAPILVSRIAAGSCLVADAAVPSTPDLVFERSVARRTVNSYQLKRSTNPTDVGRSWLIGTSSAERLTVKARTALGDGVIHRQTMVRAETIHVPTLLYPSASFNGYGKNGMFLWRDKTATKPFIYQLEVVHWLERLKAGQWPDPDKRPAALKRYEQPEQRLQKRNPSDDKTVLLALLKRPGTQPFSSGAHAVLNKWANSIRRERTLSSGERAIVAAVLKDNRFTDLAVLASVLRGKAATLSDLLPQILERIEQPIPERRGHSHSALGYLVPQMPTDTLMPYADRIIRIVQSEERWHMNGLLAVVGQLGRDTTALLRSRFESKHGSTVNGAIKGICRADTTVAAPLIPLLLSEFEAAAEGQRGARGRFSILARALIRHGRKADVIRILDKQADERRRRRVSARDLKRDAGFDPKFCR
;
A
#
# COMPACT_ATOMS: atom_id res chain seq x y z
N MET A 1 -49.56 -43.49 -15.41
CA MET A 1 -48.93 -43.06 -16.68
C MET A 1 -49.41 -41.70 -17.19
N ARG A 2 -50.72 -41.40 -17.23
CA ARG A 2 -51.22 -40.13 -17.82
C ARG A 2 -50.65 -38.85 -17.18
N ILE A 3 -50.42 -38.80 -15.87
CA ILE A 3 -49.89 -37.60 -15.18
C ILE A 3 -48.43 -37.29 -15.56
N ALA A 4 -47.59 -38.32 -15.71
CA ALA A 4 -46.18 -38.13 -16.08
C ALA A 4 -46.06 -37.57 -17.51
N TYR A 5 -46.95 -37.97 -18.42
CA TYR A 5 -46.97 -37.47 -19.79
C TYR A 5 -47.32 -35.98 -19.84
N PHE A 6 -48.29 -35.52 -19.04
CA PHE A 6 -48.64 -34.10 -18.96
C PHE A 6 -47.52 -33.23 -18.37
N ILE A 7 -46.77 -33.74 -17.39
CA ILE A 7 -45.65 -33.00 -16.80
C ILE A 7 -44.51 -32.84 -17.80
N VAL A 8 -44.15 -33.92 -18.52
CA VAL A 8 -43.07 -33.88 -19.52
C VAL A 8 -43.48 -32.99 -20.70
N PHE A 9 -44.70 -33.13 -21.20
CA PHE A 9 -45.20 -32.31 -22.31
C PHE A 9 -45.31 -30.82 -21.95
N GLY A 10 -45.77 -30.51 -20.73
CA GLY A 10 -45.81 -29.15 -20.21
C GLY A 10 -44.42 -28.52 -20.07
N TRP A 11 -43.43 -29.28 -19.61
CA TRP A 11 -42.04 -28.81 -19.52
C TRP A 11 -41.40 -28.59 -20.89
N THR A 12 -41.61 -29.49 -21.86
CA THR A 12 -41.07 -29.31 -23.21
C THR A 12 -41.71 -28.12 -23.93
N ALA A 13 -43.01 -27.89 -23.73
CA ALA A 13 -43.71 -26.73 -24.29
C ALA A 13 -43.23 -25.43 -23.64
N ALA A 14 -43.05 -25.39 -22.32
CA ALA A 14 -42.54 -24.22 -21.60
C ALA A 14 -41.09 -23.88 -22.01
N VAL A 15 -40.22 -24.88 -22.14
CA VAL A 15 -38.83 -24.68 -22.58
C VAL A 15 -38.78 -24.23 -24.04
N GLY A 16 -39.61 -24.81 -24.93
CA GLY A 16 -39.74 -24.37 -26.31
C GLY A 16 -40.23 -22.93 -26.43
N LEU A 17 -41.22 -22.52 -25.62
CA LEU A 17 -41.71 -21.15 -25.56
C LEU A 17 -40.62 -20.18 -25.08
N ILE A 18 -39.87 -20.52 -24.03
CA ILE A 18 -38.78 -19.67 -23.51
C ILE A 18 -37.67 -19.53 -24.55
N LEU A 19 -37.28 -20.62 -25.22
CA LEU A 19 -36.20 -20.60 -26.21
C LEU A 19 -36.57 -19.86 -27.49
N THR A 20 -37.86 -19.70 -27.80
CA THR A 20 -38.32 -19.00 -29.01
C THR A 20 -38.70 -17.54 -28.73
N VAL A 21 -39.37 -17.27 -27.61
CA VAL A 21 -39.87 -15.93 -27.27
C VAL A 21 -38.79 -15.06 -26.63
N ALA A 22 -37.90 -15.61 -25.79
CA ALA A 22 -36.87 -14.81 -25.13
C ALA A 22 -35.87 -14.16 -26.11
N PRO A 23 -35.37 -14.85 -27.17
CA PRO A 23 -34.50 -14.22 -28.15
C PRO A 23 -35.21 -13.13 -28.95
N GLN A 24 -36.49 -13.34 -29.30
CA GLN A 24 -37.27 -12.36 -30.06
C GLN A 24 -37.51 -11.08 -29.23
N LEU A 25 -37.85 -11.21 -27.94
CA LEU A 25 -37.96 -10.07 -27.03
C LEU A 25 -36.62 -9.34 -26.84
N LEU A 26 -35.49 -10.07 -26.81
CA LEU A 26 -34.16 -9.47 -26.72
C LEU A 26 -33.81 -8.67 -27.99
N ILE A 27 -34.12 -9.21 -29.17
CA ILE A 27 -33.91 -8.53 -30.46
C ILE A 27 -34.79 -7.28 -30.55
N ILE A 28 -36.06 -7.36 -30.16
CA ILE A 28 -36.98 -6.21 -30.12
C ILE A 28 -36.47 -5.15 -29.14
N ALA A 29 -35.99 -5.55 -27.96
CA ALA A 29 -35.41 -4.62 -26.98
C ALA A 29 -34.14 -3.94 -27.51
N MET A 30 -33.26 -4.68 -28.20
CA MET A 30 -32.07 -4.10 -28.83
C MET A 30 -32.42 -3.14 -29.97
N LEU A 31 -33.40 -3.48 -30.81
CA LEU A 31 -33.87 -2.59 -31.89
C LEU A 31 -34.53 -1.32 -31.31
N MET A 32 -35.39 -1.46 -30.30
CA MET A 32 -35.97 -0.33 -29.57
C MET A 32 -34.88 0.55 -28.96
N PHE A 33 -33.82 -0.02 -28.39
CA PHE A 33 -32.71 0.75 -27.83
C PHE A 33 -31.89 1.46 -28.92
N MET A 34 -31.67 0.82 -30.07
CA MET A 34 -30.98 1.44 -31.21
C MET A 34 -31.78 2.54 -31.89
N VAL A 35 -33.12 2.52 -31.82
CA VAL A 35 -33.97 3.55 -32.43
C VAL A 35 -34.29 4.66 -31.43
N ILE A 36 -34.71 4.31 -30.22
CA ILE A 36 -35.11 5.27 -29.18
C ILE A 36 -33.88 5.92 -28.53
N GLY A 37 -32.76 5.21 -28.40
CA GLY A 37 -31.54 5.77 -27.82
C GLY A 37 -31.03 7.00 -28.56
N PRO A 38 -30.79 6.92 -29.89
CA PRO A 38 -30.38 8.07 -30.69
C PRO A 38 -31.45 9.15 -30.81
N LEU A 39 -32.74 8.79 -30.85
CA LEU A 39 -33.82 9.78 -30.93
C LEU A 39 -33.99 10.55 -29.61
N ALA A 40 -33.85 9.86 -28.46
CA ALA A 40 -33.82 10.49 -27.14
C ALA A 40 -32.59 11.38 -27.00
N ILE A 41 -31.42 10.97 -27.52
CA ILE A 41 -30.24 11.85 -27.56
C ILE A 41 -30.52 13.04 -28.51
N ALA A 42 -31.07 12.82 -29.70
CA ALA A 42 -31.30 13.88 -30.69
C ALA A 42 -32.38 14.88 -30.29
N ILE A 43 -33.34 14.53 -29.43
CA ILE A 43 -34.41 15.43 -28.97
C ILE A 43 -34.11 15.98 -27.58
N VAL A 44 -33.73 15.12 -26.63
CA VAL A 44 -33.49 15.53 -25.23
C VAL A 44 -32.19 16.34 -25.14
N TYR A 45 -31.17 16.04 -25.93
CA TYR A 45 -29.92 16.81 -25.89
C TYR A 45 -30.09 18.26 -26.34
N PRO A 46 -30.73 18.60 -27.48
CA PRO A 46 -30.95 20.00 -27.84
C PRO A 46 -31.97 20.71 -26.93
N LEU A 47 -33.01 20.04 -26.41
CA LEU A 47 -33.92 20.64 -25.42
C LEU A 47 -33.25 20.88 -24.06
N MET A 48 -32.33 20.01 -23.64
CA MET A 48 -31.52 20.19 -22.41
C MET A 48 -30.36 21.16 -22.62
N ALA A 49 -29.83 21.27 -23.83
CA ALA A 49 -28.75 22.19 -24.18
C ALA A 49 -29.26 23.58 -24.55
N MET A 50 -30.54 23.75 -24.93
CA MET A 50 -31.12 25.06 -25.28
C MET A 50 -30.88 26.13 -24.20
N PRO A 51 -31.02 25.88 -22.89
CA PRO A 51 -30.72 26.87 -21.85
C PRO A 51 -29.22 27.18 -21.75
N SER A 52 -28.35 26.18 -21.93
CA SER A 52 -26.90 26.36 -21.91
C SER A 52 -26.42 27.11 -23.14
N ILE A 53 -26.98 26.80 -24.32
CA ILE A 53 -26.73 27.50 -25.59
C ILE A 53 -27.29 28.92 -25.51
N ALA A 54 -28.48 29.13 -24.94
CA ALA A 54 -29.03 30.47 -24.69
C ALA A 54 -28.19 31.26 -23.68
N LEU A 55 -27.57 30.62 -22.70
CA LEU A 55 -26.69 31.27 -21.74
C LEU A 55 -25.30 31.56 -22.30
N TYR A 56 -24.76 30.66 -23.12
CA TYR A 56 -23.56 30.93 -23.92
C TYR A 56 -23.82 32.04 -24.94
N LEU A 57 -24.98 32.04 -25.61
CA LEU A 57 -25.39 33.08 -26.53
C LEU A 57 -25.65 34.39 -25.80
N THR A 58 -26.22 34.44 -24.59
CA THR A 58 -26.37 35.69 -23.83
C THR A 58 -25.07 36.17 -23.18
N LEU A 59 -24.09 35.29 -22.94
CA LEU A 59 -22.72 35.67 -22.54
C LEU A 59 -21.87 36.13 -23.73
N LEU A 60 -22.09 35.57 -24.92
CA LEU A 60 -21.38 35.90 -26.15
C LEU A 60 -22.04 37.03 -26.93
N LEU A 61 -23.35 37.28 -26.77
CA LEU A 61 -24.08 38.37 -27.44
C LEU A 61 -23.48 39.73 -27.10
N PRO A 62 -23.15 40.05 -25.83
CA PRO A 62 -22.48 41.31 -25.52
C PRO A 62 -21.11 41.43 -26.20
N TRP A 63 -20.41 40.31 -26.41
CA TRP A 63 -19.14 40.24 -27.12
C TRP A 63 -19.30 40.38 -28.64
N ALA A 64 -20.39 39.84 -29.20
CA ALA A 64 -20.71 39.93 -30.63
C ALA A 64 -21.36 41.27 -31.02
N VAL A 65 -22.10 41.91 -30.09
CA VAL A 65 -22.76 43.21 -30.28
C VAL A 65 -21.80 44.36 -29.97
N ALA A 66 -20.85 44.18 -29.05
CA ALA A 66 -19.73 45.10 -28.87
C ALA A 66 -18.66 44.82 -29.94
N GLY A 67 -18.92 45.26 -31.17
CA GLY A 67 -17.92 45.25 -32.25
C GLY A 67 -16.59 45.87 -31.82
N GLU A 68 -15.52 45.55 -32.56
CA GLU A 68 -14.07 45.72 -32.28
C GLU A 68 -13.57 47.07 -31.69
N HIS A 69 -14.42 48.07 -31.45
CA HIS A 69 -14.02 49.42 -31.07
C HIS A 69 -14.66 50.01 -29.81
N SER A 70 -15.39 49.26 -28.98
CA SER A 70 -15.90 49.83 -27.72
C SER A 70 -14.95 49.60 -26.53
N ALA A 71 -14.54 50.68 -25.87
CA ALA A 71 -13.77 50.67 -24.62
C ALA A 71 -14.44 49.86 -23.47
N ASN A 72 -15.70 49.44 -23.66
CA ASN A 72 -16.50 48.70 -22.69
C ASN A 72 -16.35 47.17 -22.76
N ALA A 73 -15.73 46.62 -23.81
CA ALA A 73 -15.54 45.17 -23.94
C ALA A 73 -14.70 44.56 -22.80
N ARG A 74 -13.71 45.33 -22.30
CA ARG A 74 -12.88 44.92 -21.16
C ARG A 74 -13.70 44.83 -19.87
N ASN A 75 -14.61 45.78 -19.62
CA ASN A 75 -15.45 45.80 -18.42
C ASN A 75 -16.47 44.66 -18.44
N LEU A 76 -17.03 44.32 -19.61
CA LEU A 76 -17.92 43.16 -19.79
C LEU A 76 -17.19 41.83 -19.58
N LEU A 77 -15.96 41.69 -20.09
CA LEU A 77 -15.13 40.50 -19.85
C LEU A 77 -14.79 40.33 -18.37
N VAL A 78 -14.39 41.41 -17.69
CA VAL A 78 -14.11 41.40 -16.25
C VAL A 78 -15.37 41.09 -15.46
N GLY A 79 -16.53 41.65 -15.83
CA GLY A 79 -17.82 41.33 -15.21
C GLY A 79 -18.23 39.86 -15.37
N GLY A 80 -18.06 39.29 -16.57
CA GLY A 80 -18.33 37.88 -16.84
C GLY A 80 -17.40 36.93 -16.06
N LEU A 81 -16.11 37.23 -16.03
CA LEU A 81 -15.14 36.46 -15.24
C LEU A 81 -15.37 36.59 -13.73
N ALA A 82 -15.78 37.77 -13.25
CA ALA A 82 -16.14 37.99 -11.86
C ALA A 82 -17.41 37.21 -11.47
N ALA A 83 -18.41 37.14 -12.34
CA ALA A 83 -19.63 36.33 -12.12
C ALA A 83 -19.33 34.83 -12.08
N ILE A 84 -18.47 34.33 -12.99
CA ILE A 84 -18.00 32.94 -12.98
C ILE A 84 -17.20 32.65 -11.71
N GLY A 85 -16.31 33.57 -11.31
CA GLY A 85 -15.57 33.49 -10.05
C GLY A 85 -16.49 33.45 -8.83
N ALA A 86 -17.51 34.30 -8.78
CA ALA A 86 -18.49 34.32 -7.71
C ALA A 86 -19.28 33.02 -7.62
N LEU A 87 -19.74 32.48 -8.75
CA LEU A 87 -20.47 31.20 -8.80
C LEU A 87 -19.61 29.99 -8.40
N ALA A 88 -18.30 30.03 -8.66
CA ALA A 88 -17.38 29.00 -8.20
C ALA A 88 -17.09 29.09 -6.68
N ILE A 89 -17.07 30.30 -6.12
CA ILE A 89 -16.70 30.55 -4.71
C ILE A 89 -17.90 30.37 -3.76
N LEU A 90 -19.11 30.76 -4.17
CA LEU A 90 -20.30 30.76 -3.30
C LEU A 90 -20.63 29.38 -2.68
N PRO A 91 -20.63 28.24 -3.40
CA PRO A 91 -20.87 26.92 -2.80
C PRO A 91 -19.81 26.54 -1.75
N SER A 92 -18.55 26.93 -1.98
CA SER A 92 -17.46 26.72 -1.03
C SER A 92 -17.64 27.57 0.24
N PHE A 93 -18.15 28.79 0.09
CA PHE A 93 -18.46 29.68 1.22
C PHE A 93 -19.63 29.15 2.07
N PHE A 94 -20.76 28.79 1.45
CA PHE A 94 -21.92 28.25 2.17
C PHE A 94 -21.63 26.91 2.86
N SER A 95 -20.84 26.03 2.20
CA SER A 95 -20.41 24.78 2.84
C SER A 95 -19.50 25.04 4.04
N GLN A 96 -18.59 26.02 3.99
CA GLN A 96 -17.78 26.40 5.16
C GLN A 96 -18.62 26.94 6.32
N MET A 97 -19.64 27.75 6.04
CA MET A 97 -20.52 28.32 7.06
C MET A 97 -21.38 27.24 7.76
N TYR A 98 -22.02 26.35 7.00
CA TYR A 98 -22.81 25.26 7.59
C TYR A 98 -21.96 24.31 8.45
N LEU A 99 -20.70 24.13 8.03
CA LEU A 99 -19.78 23.24 8.69
C LEU A 99 -19.17 23.85 9.95
N SER A 100 -18.91 25.17 9.96
CA SER A 100 -18.48 25.88 11.17
C SER A 100 -19.56 25.85 12.25
N GLU A 101 -20.83 26.00 11.86
CA GLU A 101 -21.97 25.88 12.78
C GLU A 101 -22.10 24.45 13.32
N THR A 102 -21.95 23.44 12.45
CA THR A 102 -21.97 22.03 12.86
C THR A 102 -20.82 21.70 13.82
N VAL A 103 -19.61 22.22 13.56
CA VAL A 103 -18.44 22.07 14.44
C VAL A 103 -18.69 22.74 15.79
N SER A 104 -19.22 23.96 15.80
CA SER A 104 -19.58 24.69 17.02
C SER A 104 -20.58 23.90 17.87
N LEU A 105 -21.64 23.37 17.25
CA LEU A 105 -22.65 22.55 17.94
C LEU A 105 -22.06 21.25 18.50
N LEU A 106 -21.14 20.59 17.79
CA LEU A 106 -20.53 19.34 18.24
C LEU A 106 -19.45 19.55 19.32
N SER A 107 -18.80 20.71 19.32
CA SER A 107 -17.75 21.11 20.28
C SER A 107 -18.26 21.95 21.45
N LYS A 108 -19.55 22.30 21.50
CA LYS A 108 -20.15 23.11 22.58
C LYS A 108 -19.92 22.54 24.00
N ASN A 109 -19.67 21.24 24.11
CA ASN A 109 -19.40 20.55 25.37
C ASN A 109 -17.93 20.16 25.54
N ASP A 110 -17.04 20.67 24.69
CA ASP A 110 -15.60 20.51 24.86
C ASP A 110 -15.18 21.31 26.10
N LEU A 111 -14.38 20.67 26.95
CA LEU A 111 -13.94 21.24 28.21
C LEU A 111 -12.56 21.84 27.98
N THR A 112 -12.46 23.16 28.03
CA THR A 112 -11.18 23.84 28.11
C THR A 112 -10.66 23.69 29.52
N LEU A 113 -9.52 23.02 29.64
CA LEU A 113 -8.85 22.72 30.89
C LEU A 113 -8.62 23.97 31.73
N ASN A 114 -8.99 23.94 33.02
CA ASN A 114 -8.63 25.00 33.94
C ASN A 114 -7.12 24.89 34.24
N LYS A 115 -6.33 25.86 33.77
CA LYS A 115 -4.85 25.83 33.77
C LYS A 115 -4.22 25.62 35.16
N SER A 116 -4.97 25.87 36.23
CA SER A 116 -4.53 25.76 37.62
C SER A 116 -4.75 24.37 38.25
N ALA A 117 -5.40 23.42 37.58
CA ALA A 117 -5.92 22.21 38.23
C ALA A 117 -5.10 20.91 38.09
N VAL A 118 -4.03 20.84 37.28
CA VAL A 118 -3.20 19.62 37.16
C VAL A 118 -1.71 19.95 37.38
N PRO A 119 -1.09 19.51 38.47
CA PRO A 119 0.34 19.73 38.67
C PRO A 119 1.15 19.01 37.57
N PRO A 120 2.38 19.47 37.25
CA PRO A 120 3.29 18.69 36.41
C PRO A 120 3.54 17.34 37.09
N PHE A 121 3.14 16.25 36.43
CA PHE A 121 3.48 14.90 36.88
C PHE A 121 3.66 13.99 35.67
N GLN A 122 4.56 13.02 35.81
CA GLN A 122 4.76 11.96 34.82
C GLN A 122 3.88 10.77 35.23
N PRO A 123 2.86 10.41 34.43
CA PRO A 123 1.99 9.30 34.78
C PRO A 123 2.77 7.98 34.74
N ASN A 124 2.58 7.14 35.75
CA ASN A 124 3.12 5.79 35.76
C ASN A 124 2.28 4.86 34.88
N VAL A 125 0.95 4.97 34.95
CA VAL A 125 0.00 4.13 34.21
C VAL A 125 -0.94 4.98 33.37
N VAL A 126 -0.89 4.79 32.04
CA VAL A 126 -1.80 5.43 31.08
C VAL A 126 -2.72 4.39 30.47
N GLU A 127 -4.04 4.59 30.52
CA GLU A 127 -5.01 3.75 29.84
C GLU A 127 -5.49 4.38 28.53
N LEU A 128 -5.38 3.65 27.42
CA LEU A 128 -5.93 3.99 26.11
C LEU A 128 -7.19 3.17 25.87
N VAL A 129 -8.35 3.81 25.94
CA VAL A 129 -9.63 3.17 25.64
C VAL A 129 -9.96 3.38 24.16
N GLU A 130 -9.84 2.30 23.39
CA GLU A 130 -10.01 2.33 21.94
C GLU A 130 -11.27 1.55 21.49
N PRO A 131 -11.97 2.01 20.44
CA PRO A 131 -13.06 1.26 19.85
C PRO A 131 -12.57 -0.07 19.27
N ASN A 132 -13.38 -1.13 19.38
CA ASN A 132 -13.04 -2.43 18.81
C ASN A 132 -12.84 -2.36 17.28
N ILE A 133 -11.69 -2.82 16.81
CA ILE A 133 -11.42 -3.07 15.38
C ILE A 133 -12.02 -4.44 15.07
N PRO A 134 -12.78 -4.61 13.97
CA PRO A 134 -13.29 -5.93 13.60
C PRO A 134 -12.13 -6.92 13.39
N GLY A 135 -11.84 -7.69 14.41
CA GLY A 135 -10.86 -8.78 14.40
C GLY A 135 -11.55 -10.14 14.41
N ASN A 136 -10.84 -11.16 13.95
CA ASN A 136 -11.33 -12.54 13.99
C ASN A 136 -11.53 -12.97 15.45
N ARG A 137 -12.73 -13.45 15.83
CA ARG A 137 -13.05 -13.83 17.22
C ARG A 137 -12.11 -14.90 17.80
N ARG A 138 -11.42 -15.66 16.94
CA ARG A 138 -10.45 -16.70 17.36
C ARG A 138 -9.03 -16.18 17.67
N SER A 139 -8.76 -14.88 17.55
CA SER A 139 -7.43 -14.32 17.79
C SER A 139 -7.07 -14.26 19.28
N LYS A 140 -5.77 -14.30 19.62
CA LYS A 140 -5.27 -14.23 21.00
C LYS A 140 -5.65 -12.89 21.66
N PRO A 141 -5.67 -12.77 23.00
CA PRO A 141 -5.98 -11.50 23.67
C PRO A 141 -5.09 -10.32 23.24
N THR A 142 -3.80 -10.58 23.00
CA THR A 142 -2.84 -9.62 22.42
C THR A 142 -3.23 -9.17 21.02
N ASP A 143 -3.82 -10.04 20.21
CA ASP A 143 -4.35 -9.69 18.89
C ASP A 143 -5.64 -8.87 18.99
N ARG A 144 -6.41 -9.03 20.09
CA ARG A 144 -7.66 -8.29 20.33
C ARG A 144 -7.39 -6.87 20.85
N ALA A 145 -6.32 -6.66 21.60
CA ALA A 145 -5.91 -5.35 22.12
C ALA A 145 -4.41 -5.06 21.88
N PRO A 146 -3.93 -5.01 20.62
CA PRO A 146 -2.50 -4.86 20.32
C PRO A 146 -2.00 -3.47 20.69
N CYS A 147 -0.74 -3.37 21.15
CA CYS A 147 -0.07 -2.10 21.38
C CYS A 147 0.02 -1.30 20.07
N THR A 148 -0.84 -0.28 19.95
CA THR A 148 -0.90 0.61 18.79
C THR A 148 0.35 1.46 18.69
N LEU A 149 0.60 2.11 17.54
CA LEU A 149 1.75 3.00 17.35
C LEU A 149 1.85 4.05 18.47
N GLN A 150 0.70 4.52 18.95
CA GLN A 150 0.58 5.47 20.05
C GLN A 150 1.05 4.88 21.39
N CYS A 151 0.58 3.69 21.75
CA CYS A 151 1.08 2.94 22.92
C CYS A 151 2.60 2.75 22.85
N GLN A 152 3.12 2.37 21.67
CA GLN A 152 4.55 2.15 21.45
C GLN A 152 5.36 3.44 21.61
N THR A 153 4.89 4.57 21.09
CA THR A 153 5.56 5.87 21.25
C THR A 153 5.57 6.33 22.71
N ILE A 154 4.43 6.26 23.41
CA ILE A 154 4.33 6.63 24.83
C ILE A 154 5.35 5.86 25.67
N LEU A 155 5.45 4.55 25.47
CA LEU A 155 6.42 3.72 26.18
C LEU A 155 7.87 4.05 25.78
N ALA A 156 8.15 4.15 24.48
CA ALA A 156 9.51 4.33 23.99
C ALA A 156 10.13 5.69 24.35
N GLU A 157 9.31 6.74 24.43
CA GLU A 157 9.70 8.08 24.90
C GLU A 157 9.73 8.18 26.44
N GLY A 158 9.29 7.12 27.14
CA GLY A 158 9.20 7.12 28.59
C GLY A 158 8.21 8.17 29.09
N LEU A 159 7.10 8.38 28.37
CA LEU A 159 6.02 9.27 28.81
C LEU A 159 5.14 8.60 29.87
N ALA A 160 5.10 7.27 29.87
CA ALA A 160 4.55 6.44 30.94
C ALA A 160 5.37 5.16 31.10
N GLN A 161 5.34 4.56 32.28
CA GLN A 161 6.00 3.26 32.53
C GLN A 161 5.16 2.10 31.98
N THR A 162 3.83 2.19 32.14
CA THR A 162 2.87 1.20 31.69
C THR A 162 1.76 1.85 30.88
N VAL A 163 1.41 1.24 29.74
CA VAL A 163 0.26 1.63 28.92
C VAL A 163 -0.75 0.49 28.89
N VAL A 164 -1.94 0.72 29.45
CA VAL A 164 -3.06 -0.23 29.40
C VAL A 164 -3.90 0.05 28.16
N ILE A 165 -4.15 -0.93 27.31
CA ILE A 165 -5.09 -0.80 26.19
C ILE A 165 -6.38 -1.52 26.54
N THR A 166 -7.47 -0.77 26.56
CA THR A 166 -8.82 -1.27 26.79
C THR A 166 -9.64 -1.16 25.52
N ARG A 167 -10.08 -2.31 24.99
CA ARG A 167 -10.92 -2.39 23.79
C ARG A 167 -12.36 -2.54 24.19
N ILE A 168 -13.17 -1.54 23.86
CA ILE A 168 -14.61 -1.56 24.11
C ILE A 168 -15.37 -2.13 22.91
N GLY A 169 -16.28 -3.06 23.19
CA GLY A 169 -17.13 -3.65 22.16
C GLY A 169 -18.07 -2.64 21.53
N LYS A 170 -18.42 -2.86 20.26
CA LYS A 170 -19.64 -2.23 19.74
C LYS A 170 -20.80 -2.88 20.49
N LYS A 171 -21.56 -2.09 21.24
CA LYS A 171 -22.86 -2.54 21.78
C LYS A 171 -23.61 -3.15 20.58
N PRO A 172 -24.10 -4.40 20.68
CA PRO A 172 -24.85 -5.00 19.58
C PRO A 172 -25.94 -4.00 19.21
N ARG A 173 -25.94 -3.55 17.94
CA ARG A 173 -27.04 -2.70 17.47
C ARG A 173 -28.31 -3.50 17.80
N PRO A 174 -29.27 -2.93 18.56
CA PRO A 174 -30.53 -3.62 18.76
C PRO A 174 -31.00 -4.01 17.36
N ARG A 175 -31.19 -5.32 17.12
CA ARG A 175 -31.71 -5.80 15.84
C ARG A 175 -32.93 -4.93 15.58
N ARG A 176 -32.90 -4.15 14.48
CA ARG A 176 -33.98 -3.22 14.13
C ARG A 176 -35.24 -4.05 13.94
N SER A 177 -35.99 -4.30 15.00
CA SER A 177 -37.41 -4.58 14.89
C SER A 177 -38.01 -3.28 14.37
N TYR A 178 -38.45 -3.33 13.12
CA TYR A 178 -39.13 -2.24 12.43
C TYR A 178 -40.50 -2.01 13.10
N ARG A 179 -40.55 -1.48 14.33
CA ARG A 179 -41.81 -1.03 14.94
C ARG A 179 -41.67 0.37 15.56
N ARG A 180 -42.33 1.27 14.84
CA ARG A 180 -42.75 2.66 15.07
C ARG A 180 -42.42 3.31 16.42
N ARG A 181 -41.85 4.52 16.24
CA ARG A 181 -42.07 5.79 16.95
C ARG A 181 -41.42 6.02 18.33
N ARG A 182 -40.59 7.08 18.30
CA ARG A 182 -40.39 8.15 19.30
C ARG A 182 -39.75 7.76 20.64
N LYS A 183 -38.43 7.89 20.69
CA LYS A 183 -37.68 8.87 21.52
C LYS A 183 -36.20 8.82 21.10
N PRO A 184 -35.47 9.96 21.01
CA PRO A 184 -34.02 9.92 20.83
C PRO A 184 -33.42 9.18 22.04
N ALA A 185 -32.76 8.06 21.79
CA ALA A 185 -32.15 7.27 22.84
C ALA A 185 -31.05 8.09 23.54
N PRO A 186 -30.96 8.08 24.89
CA PRO A 186 -29.87 8.69 25.62
C PRO A 186 -28.52 8.12 25.15
N VAL A 187 -27.49 8.97 25.25
CA VAL A 187 -26.09 8.73 24.86
C VAL A 187 -25.65 7.33 25.33
N PRO A 188 -24.97 6.54 24.48
CA PRO A 188 -24.77 5.12 24.74
C PRO A 188 -23.86 4.89 25.95
N ASN A 189 -24.40 4.26 26.99
CA ASN A 189 -23.59 3.61 28.03
C ASN A 189 -22.59 2.66 27.36
N LEU A 190 -21.30 2.87 27.63
CA LEU A 190 -20.16 2.12 27.11
C LEU A 190 -20.39 0.62 27.30
N ALA A 191 -20.11 -0.18 26.27
CA ALA A 191 -20.17 -1.63 26.39
C ALA A 191 -19.02 -2.14 27.27
N ALA A 192 -19.24 -3.27 27.95
CA ALA A 192 -18.20 -3.94 28.73
C ALA A 192 -16.90 -4.14 27.90
N PRO A 193 -15.72 -4.03 28.53
CA PRO A 193 -14.44 -4.22 27.85
C PRO A 193 -14.35 -5.64 27.29
N ILE A 194 -13.96 -5.76 26.01
CA ILE A 194 -13.75 -7.05 25.33
C ILE A 194 -12.37 -7.61 25.64
N ALA A 195 -11.38 -6.73 25.75
CA ALA A 195 -10.00 -7.08 26.03
C ALA A 195 -9.30 -5.91 26.73
N ARG A 196 -8.45 -6.23 27.70
CA ARG A 196 -7.64 -5.28 28.45
C ARG A 196 -6.23 -5.86 28.61
N MET A 197 -5.23 -5.16 28.11
CA MET A 197 -3.82 -5.62 28.12
C MET A 197 -2.93 -4.49 28.62
N ALA A 198 -2.01 -4.79 29.53
CA ALA A 198 -0.99 -3.85 29.99
C ALA A 198 0.29 -4.06 29.19
N TYR A 199 0.89 -2.97 28.73
CA TYR A 199 2.14 -2.97 27.98
C TYR A 199 3.20 -2.16 28.72
N ARG A 200 4.42 -2.67 28.79
CA ARG A 200 5.57 -1.97 29.36
C ARG A 200 6.86 -2.32 28.63
N LEU A 201 7.89 -1.50 28.81
CA LEU A 201 9.23 -1.81 28.31
C LEU A 201 10.10 -2.32 29.46
N GLU A 202 10.63 -3.52 29.30
CA GLU A 202 11.54 -4.14 30.27
C GLU A 202 12.87 -4.49 29.61
N PRO A 203 14.01 -4.31 30.29
CA PRO A 203 15.27 -4.87 29.82
C PRO A 203 15.18 -6.40 29.84
N ARG A 204 15.35 -7.04 28.68
CA ARG A 204 15.47 -8.51 28.59
C ARG A 204 16.53 -8.90 27.58
N THR A 205 17.22 -10.01 27.85
CA THR A 205 18.17 -10.63 26.91
C THR A 205 17.47 -11.04 25.61
N GLU A 206 16.29 -11.65 25.72
CA GLU A 206 15.46 -12.07 24.59
C GLU A 206 14.08 -11.41 24.63
N CYS A 207 13.66 -10.83 23.49
CA CYS A 207 12.29 -10.39 23.29
C CYS A 207 11.55 -11.52 22.63
N THR A 208 10.60 -12.14 23.33
CA THR A 208 9.52 -12.85 22.64
C THR A 208 8.78 -11.83 21.77
N ASP A 209 8.45 -12.19 20.52
CA ASP A 209 7.73 -11.32 19.60
C ASP A 209 6.31 -11.06 20.14
N VAL A 210 6.17 -10.01 20.95
CA VAL A 210 4.88 -9.56 21.48
C VAL A 210 4.14 -8.71 20.46
N LEU A 211 4.84 -8.16 19.46
CA LEU A 211 4.21 -7.41 18.38
C LEU A 211 3.54 -8.39 17.41
N PRO A 212 2.22 -8.26 17.16
CA PRO A 212 1.55 -9.06 16.14
C PRO A 212 2.30 -8.91 14.80
N ARG A 213 2.42 -10.00 14.02
CA ARG A 213 3.12 -10.01 12.71
C ARG A 213 2.69 -8.89 11.74
N HIS A 214 1.51 -8.30 11.96
CA HIS A 214 0.93 -7.24 11.13
C HIS A 214 0.91 -5.86 11.80
N ALA A 215 1.31 -5.74 13.07
CA ALA A 215 1.38 -4.45 13.73
C ALA A 215 2.56 -3.65 13.18
N LYS A 216 2.32 -2.37 12.86
CA LYS A 216 3.39 -1.43 12.56
C LYS A 216 4.16 -1.13 13.84
N THR A 217 5.49 -1.18 13.78
CA THR A 217 6.36 -0.81 14.90
C THR A 217 6.78 0.65 14.78
N ALA A 218 6.65 1.42 15.86
CA ALA A 218 7.15 2.78 15.95
C ALA A 218 8.69 2.78 15.83
N PRO A 219 9.30 3.62 14.98
CA PRO A 219 10.76 3.64 14.80
C PRO A 219 11.55 3.84 16.10
N ILE A 220 11.02 4.66 17.01
CA ILE A 220 11.62 4.90 18.32
C ILE A 220 11.61 3.65 19.22
N LEU A 221 10.55 2.83 19.13
CA LEU A 221 10.47 1.56 19.83
C LEU A 221 11.51 0.58 19.29
N VAL A 222 11.77 0.56 17.98
CA VAL A 222 12.83 -0.30 17.41
C VAL A 222 14.20 0.07 17.98
N SER A 223 14.45 1.37 18.20
CA SER A 223 15.70 1.85 18.82
C SER A 223 15.83 1.34 20.26
N ARG A 224 14.74 1.37 21.05
CA ARG A 224 14.70 0.81 22.41
C ARG A 224 14.87 -0.72 22.44
N ILE A 225 14.24 -1.43 21.50
CA ILE A 225 14.37 -2.88 21.34
C ILE A 225 15.80 -3.26 20.97
N ALA A 226 16.45 -2.49 20.09
CA ALA A 226 17.85 -2.69 19.76
C ALA A 226 18.77 -2.44 20.97
N ALA A 227 18.38 -1.53 21.88
CA ALA A 227 19.06 -1.29 23.16
C ALA A 227 18.72 -2.32 24.26
N GLY A 228 17.99 -3.41 23.94
CA GLY A 228 17.66 -4.47 24.89
C GLY A 228 16.35 -4.29 25.67
N SER A 229 15.56 -3.23 25.39
CA SER A 229 14.24 -3.04 26.02
C SER A 229 13.15 -3.77 25.23
N CYS A 230 12.56 -4.80 25.80
CA CYS A 230 11.48 -5.57 25.20
C CYS A 230 10.10 -5.03 25.57
N LEU A 231 9.21 -5.00 24.59
CA LEU A 231 7.79 -4.73 24.81
C LEU A 231 7.15 -5.98 25.41
N VAL A 232 6.73 -5.89 26.67
CA VAL A 232 6.06 -6.97 27.40
C VAL A 232 4.58 -6.67 27.44
N ALA A 233 3.75 -7.69 27.23
CA ALA A 233 2.30 -7.59 27.32
C ALA A 233 1.78 -8.56 28.37
N ASP A 234 1.14 -8.03 29.39
CA ASP A 234 0.54 -8.79 30.48
C ASP A 234 -0.98 -8.63 30.44
N ALA A 235 -1.70 -9.67 30.86
CA ALA A 235 -3.11 -9.52 31.18
C ALA A 235 -3.20 -8.46 32.28
N ALA A 236 -3.92 -7.36 32.03
CA ALA A 236 -3.87 -6.22 32.93
C ALA A 236 -4.39 -6.62 34.32
N VAL A 237 -3.48 -6.62 35.30
CA VAL A 237 -3.82 -6.61 36.73
C VAL A 237 -4.69 -5.37 36.98
N PRO A 238 -5.65 -5.38 37.93
CA PRO A 238 -6.43 -4.19 38.29
C PRO A 238 -5.56 -3.11 38.97
N SER A 239 -4.60 -2.55 38.23
CA SER A 239 -3.99 -1.27 38.54
C SER A 239 -4.96 -0.16 38.13
N THR A 240 -5.09 0.83 38.99
CA THR A 240 -5.85 2.03 38.68
C THR A 240 -4.97 2.96 37.84
N PRO A 241 -5.42 3.35 36.63
CA PRO A 241 -4.63 4.22 35.77
C PRO A 241 -4.59 5.66 36.31
N ASP A 242 -3.46 6.34 36.13
CA ASP A 242 -3.32 7.76 36.48
C ASP A 242 -4.10 8.65 35.49
N LEU A 243 -4.08 8.24 34.22
CA LEU A 243 -4.74 8.91 33.11
C LEU A 243 -5.47 7.90 32.23
N VAL A 244 -6.70 8.24 31.84
CA VAL A 244 -7.51 7.47 30.89
C VAL A 244 -7.80 8.34 29.67
N PHE A 245 -7.28 7.94 28.52
CA PHE A 245 -7.58 8.53 27.21
C PHE A 245 -8.68 7.72 26.55
N GLU A 246 -9.88 8.27 26.53
CA GLU A 246 -11.04 7.64 25.93
C GLU A 246 -11.30 8.19 24.53
N ARG A 247 -11.17 7.32 23.51
CA ARG A 247 -11.57 7.64 22.15
C ARG A 247 -13.01 7.19 21.90
N SER A 248 -13.90 8.16 21.77
CA SER A 248 -15.28 7.90 21.34
C SER A 248 -15.47 8.35 19.90
N VAL A 249 -15.98 7.48 19.03
CA VAL A 249 -16.25 7.81 17.63
C VAL A 249 -17.75 7.86 17.41
N ALA A 250 -18.30 9.07 17.31
CA ALA A 250 -19.68 9.31 16.95
C ALA A 250 -19.78 9.53 15.43
N ARG A 251 -20.12 8.46 14.70
CA ARG A 251 -20.49 8.62 13.29
C ARG A 251 -21.93 9.12 13.21
N ARG A 252 -22.10 10.42 12.98
CA ARG A 252 -23.38 11.00 12.64
C ARG A 252 -23.37 11.33 11.16
N THR A 253 -23.94 10.46 10.33
CA THR A 253 -24.22 10.82 8.93
C THR A 253 -25.22 11.97 8.95
N VAL A 254 -24.73 13.21 8.88
CA VAL A 254 -25.57 14.36 8.61
C VAL A 254 -25.85 14.30 7.12
N ASN A 255 -26.96 13.69 6.75
CA ASN A 255 -27.46 13.80 5.38
C ASN A 255 -28.00 15.23 5.24
N SER A 256 -27.14 16.20 4.93
CA SER A 256 -27.59 17.54 4.56
C SER A 256 -28.18 17.47 3.15
N TYR A 257 -29.48 17.22 3.06
CA TYR A 257 -30.24 17.49 1.85
C TYR A 257 -30.68 18.96 1.90
N GLN A 258 -29.98 19.86 1.23
CA GLN A 258 -30.59 21.13 0.84
C GLN A 258 -31.01 21.03 -0.63
N LEU A 259 -32.29 20.78 -0.86
CA LEU A 259 -32.94 21.11 -2.12
C LEU A 259 -33.19 22.63 -2.10
N LYS A 260 -32.24 23.41 -2.61
CA LYS A 260 -32.55 24.75 -3.12
C LYS A 260 -32.61 24.66 -4.63
N ARG A 261 -33.78 25.00 -5.19
CA ARG A 261 -34.00 25.17 -6.63
C ARG A 261 -33.06 26.30 -7.06
N SER A 262 -32.02 25.97 -7.82
CA SER A 262 -31.15 27.01 -8.42
C SER A 262 -32.00 27.81 -9.40
N THR A 263 -32.06 29.12 -9.22
CA THR A 263 -32.67 30.05 -10.18
C THR A 263 -31.68 30.43 -11.29
N ASN A 264 -30.51 29.77 -11.34
CA ASN A 264 -29.46 30.05 -12.31
C ASN A 264 -29.41 28.98 -13.42
N PRO A 265 -29.59 29.34 -14.71
CA PRO A 265 -29.74 28.36 -15.80
C PRO A 265 -28.48 27.59 -16.21
N THR A 266 -27.31 27.89 -15.63
CA THR A 266 -26.06 27.11 -15.83
C THR A 266 -26.00 25.83 -15.01
N ASP A 267 -26.83 25.68 -13.97
CA ASP A 267 -26.77 24.54 -13.05
C ASP A 267 -27.71 23.40 -13.47
N VAL A 268 -27.61 22.94 -14.71
CA VAL A 268 -28.12 21.60 -15.08
C VAL A 268 -27.02 20.57 -14.92
N GLY A 269 -26.73 20.32 -13.64
CA GLY A 269 -25.92 19.21 -13.17
C GLY A 269 -26.17 19.07 -11.68
N ARG A 270 -26.99 18.09 -11.27
CA ARG A 270 -27.28 17.85 -9.85
C ARG A 270 -25.97 17.51 -9.12
N SER A 271 -25.31 18.51 -8.53
CA SER A 271 -24.18 18.30 -7.63
C SER A 271 -24.71 17.98 -6.23
N TRP A 272 -24.58 16.73 -5.85
CA TRP A 272 -24.91 16.26 -4.50
C TRP A 272 -23.72 16.54 -3.58
N LEU A 273 -23.93 17.36 -2.57
CA LEU A 273 -22.96 17.52 -1.48
C LEU A 273 -23.33 16.52 -0.38
N ILE A 274 -22.90 15.26 -0.54
CA ILE A 274 -23.01 14.28 0.57
C ILE A 274 -21.87 14.57 1.53
N GLY A 275 -22.09 15.53 2.43
CA GLY A 275 -21.20 15.80 3.56
C GLY A 275 -21.35 14.70 4.60
N THR A 276 -20.60 13.60 4.53
CA THR A 276 -20.53 12.74 5.73
C THR A 276 -19.64 13.44 6.74
N SER A 277 -20.23 13.90 7.85
CA SER A 277 -19.46 14.31 9.00
C SER A 277 -19.28 13.12 9.94
N SER A 278 -18.05 12.83 10.37
CA SER A 278 -17.80 11.94 11.50
C SER A 278 -17.17 12.75 12.60
N ALA A 279 -17.76 12.73 13.79
CA ALA A 279 -17.17 13.35 14.96
C ALA A 279 -16.39 12.28 15.74
N GLU A 280 -15.11 12.52 15.98
CA GLU A 280 -14.30 11.77 16.91
C GLU A 280 -14.07 12.64 18.14
N ARG A 281 -14.40 12.15 19.33
CA ARG A 281 -14.20 12.87 20.58
C ARG A 281 -13.15 12.16 21.42
N LEU A 282 -12.09 12.89 21.75
CA LEU A 282 -11.09 12.52 22.72
C LEU A 282 -11.51 13.07 24.08
N THR A 283 -11.61 12.19 25.08
CA THR A 283 -11.82 12.57 26.47
C THR A 283 -10.62 12.11 27.27
N VAL A 284 -9.97 13.02 27.99
CA VAL A 284 -8.89 12.68 28.93
C VAL A 284 -9.48 12.81 30.32
N LYS A 285 -9.45 11.70 31.04
CA LYS A 285 -9.80 11.64 32.45
C LYS A 285 -8.51 11.49 33.24
N ALA A 286 -8.37 12.30 34.29
CA ALA A 286 -7.30 12.10 35.26
C ALA A 286 -7.91 11.66 36.57
N ARG A 287 -7.19 10.79 37.25
CA ARG A 287 -7.49 10.46 38.62
C ARG A 287 -6.94 11.57 39.51
N THR A 288 -7.83 12.27 40.18
CA THR A 288 -7.46 13.28 41.18
C THR A 288 -7.78 12.76 42.57
N ALA A 289 -7.28 13.42 43.62
CA ALA A 289 -7.67 13.11 45.00
C ALA A 289 -9.20 13.17 45.23
N LEU A 290 -9.94 13.86 44.34
CA LEU A 290 -11.39 14.05 44.37
C LEU A 290 -12.17 13.04 43.49
N GLY A 291 -11.49 12.06 42.87
CA GLY A 291 -12.08 11.06 41.98
C GLY A 291 -11.69 11.20 40.51
N ASP A 292 -12.32 10.38 39.66
CA ASP A 292 -12.10 10.36 38.22
C ASP A 292 -12.79 11.56 37.55
N GLY A 293 -12.02 12.62 37.28
CA GLY A 293 -12.50 13.84 36.63
C GLY A 293 -12.17 13.88 35.15
N VAL A 294 -13.12 14.34 34.31
CA VAL A 294 -12.80 14.71 32.93
C VAL A 294 -12.04 16.03 32.97
N ILE A 295 -10.74 15.97 32.70
CA ILE A 295 -9.88 17.16 32.68
C ILE A 295 -9.83 17.77 31.27
N HIS A 296 -9.89 16.94 30.22
CA HIS A 296 -9.89 17.44 28.84
C HIS A 296 -10.98 16.77 28.04
N ARG A 297 -11.67 17.54 27.21
CA ARG A 297 -12.56 16.97 26.20
C ARG A 297 -12.45 17.79 24.93
N GLN A 298 -12.18 17.11 23.83
CA GLN A 298 -12.03 17.72 22.52
C GLN A 298 -12.75 16.90 21.47
N THR A 299 -13.57 17.56 20.65
CA THR A 299 -14.34 16.95 19.58
C THR A 299 -13.74 17.35 18.22
N MET A 300 -13.15 16.38 17.53
CA MET A 300 -12.71 16.50 16.15
C MET A 300 -13.86 16.18 15.21
N VAL A 301 -14.15 17.07 14.26
CA VAL A 301 -15.17 16.81 13.23
C VAL A 301 -14.45 16.64 11.90
N ARG A 302 -14.55 15.44 11.34
CA ARG A 302 -14.15 15.16 9.96
C ARG A 302 -15.35 15.41 9.07
N ALA A 303 -15.24 16.32 8.12
CA ALA A 303 -16.16 16.43 7.01
C ALA A 303 -15.56 15.74 5.78
N GLU A 304 -16.38 15.02 5.04
CA GLU A 304 -16.02 14.53 3.71
C GLU A 304 -16.92 15.22 2.69
N THR A 305 -16.36 16.15 1.93
CA THR A 305 -16.96 16.67 0.71
C THR A 305 -16.63 15.73 -0.44
N ILE A 306 -17.65 15.17 -1.08
CA ILE A 306 -17.48 14.43 -2.33
C ILE A 306 -17.58 15.45 -3.46
N HIS A 307 -16.46 15.78 -4.09
CA HIS A 307 -16.46 16.51 -5.34
C HIS A 307 -16.78 15.52 -6.46
N VAL A 308 -17.95 15.66 -7.08
CA VAL A 308 -18.25 14.98 -8.35
C VAL A 308 -17.53 15.77 -9.44
N PRO A 309 -16.71 15.14 -10.31
CA PRO A 309 -16.09 15.86 -11.40
C PRO A 309 -17.18 16.49 -12.29
N THR A 310 -17.03 17.78 -12.56
CA THR A 310 -17.74 18.50 -13.61
C THR A 310 -17.59 17.73 -14.93
N LEU A 311 -18.69 17.67 -15.69
CA LEU A 311 -18.97 16.86 -16.89
C LEU A 311 -18.06 17.05 -18.12
N LEU A 312 -16.80 17.46 -17.94
CA LEU A 312 -15.83 17.60 -19.02
C LEU A 312 -14.77 16.49 -18.92
N TYR A 313 -15.13 15.24 -19.22
CA TYR A 313 -14.24 14.17 -19.75
C TYR A 313 -14.97 12.80 -19.74
N PRO A 314 -15.52 12.34 -20.88
CA PRO A 314 -16.24 11.05 -20.94
C PRO A 314 -15.34 9.80 -21.10
N SER A 315 -14.01 9.92 -21.14
CA SER A 315 -13.11 8.79 -21.45
C SER A 315 -12.08 8.42 -20.38
N ALA A 316 -12.09 9.03 -19.20
CA ALA A 316 -11.29 8.56 -18.08
C ALA A 316 -12.03 7.46 -17.32
N SER A 317 -11.64 6.21 -17.57
CA SER A 317 -12.05 5.01 -16.84
C SER A 317 -12.25 5.26 -15.34
N PHE A 318 -13.48 5.08 -14.86
CA PHE A 318 -13.91 5.12 -13.45
C PHE A 318 -13.33 3.96 -12.62
N ASN A 319 -12.00 3.87 -12.51
CA ASN A 319 -11.31 3.02 -11.56
C ASN A 319 -10.46 3.88 -10.62
N GLY A 320 -11.14 4.52 -9.67
CA GLY A 320 -10.47 5.29 -8.63
C GLY A 320 -11.34 6.42 -8.12
N TYR A 321 -12.27 6.12 -7.22
CA TYR A 321 -12.82 7.16 -6.35
C TYR A 321 -11.68 7.74 -5.51
N GLY A 322 -11.06 8.81 -6.00
CA GLY A 322 -10.20 9.68 -5.20
C GLY A 322 -11.05 10.34 -4.12
N LYS A 323 -11.03 9.77 -2.90
CA LYS A 323 -11.61 10.41 -1.71
C LYS A 323 -10.79 11.64 -1.34
N ASN A 324 -11.02 12.75 -2.01
CA ASN A 324 -10.54 14.06 -1.56
C ASN A 324 -11.58 14.66 -0.61
N GLY A 325 -11.68 14.12 0.61
CA GLY A 325 -12.47 14.77 1.66
C GLY A 325 -11.77 16.04 2.14
N MET A 326 -12.51 17.14 2.27
CA MET A 326 -12.03 18.38 2.89
C MET A 326 -12.24 18.30 4.41
N PHE A 327 -11.15 18.17 5.16
CA PHE A 327 -11.19 18.13 6.63
C PHE A 327 -11.22 19.56 7.15
N LEU A 328 -12.39 20.03 7.57
CA LEU A 328 -12.52 21.36 8.18
C LEU A 328 -12.40 21.24 9.70
N TRP A 329 -11.20 21.57 10.17
CA TRP A 329 -11.01 22.01 11.55
C TRP A 329 -11.40 23.49 11.64
N ARG A 330 -11.46 24.04 12.86
CA ARG A 330 -11.44 25.50 13.06
C ARG A 330 -10.14 26.16 12.52
N ASP A 331 -9.24 25.39 11.88
CA ASP A 331 -8.03 25.86 11.21
C ASP A 331 -7.57 24.93 10.06
N LYS A 332 -7.38 25.47 8.85
CA LYS A 332 -7.54 24.80 7.52
C LYS A 332 -6.55 23.67 7.11
N THR A 333 -5.79 23.02 7.98
CA THR A 333 -4.76 22.04 7.53
C THR A 333 -4.80 20.69 8.27
N ALA A 334 -4.64 19.62 7.48
CA ALA A 334 -4.27 18.24 7.83
C ALA A 334 -5.36 17.13 7.73
N THR A 335 -5.07 16.22 6.80
CA THR A 335 -5.78 15.01 6.39
C THR A 335 -5.02 13.77 6.91
N LYS A 336 -5.42 13.12 8.02
CA LYS A 336 -5.13 11.68 8.33
C LYS A 336 -5.59 11.26 9.75
N PRO A 337 -5.92 9.96 9.98
CA PRO A 337 -6.15 9.36 11.32
C PRO A 337 -4.94 9.36 12.26
N PHE A 338 -3.81 9.94 11.84
CA PHE A 338 -2.57 10.09 12.61
C PHE A 338 -2.66 11.13 13.73
N ILE A 339 -3.63 12.05 13.65
CA ILE A 339 -3.72 13.22 14.55
C ILE A 339 -4.09 12.81 15.98
N TYR A 340 -5.02 11.86 16.18
CA TYR A 340 -5.33 11.34 17.51
C TYR A 340 -4.09 10.76 18.22
N GLN A 341 -3.22 10.09 17.46
CA GLN A 341 -2.00 9.49 18.01
C GLN A 341 -1.00 10.58 18.43
N LEU A 342 -0.87 11.63 17.62
CA LEU A 342 0.01 12.77 17.90
C LEU A 342 -0.51 13.62 19.07
N GLU A 343 -1.84 13.83 19.18
CA GLU A 343 -2.41 14.65 20.24
C GLU A 343 -2.17 14.06 21.64
N VAL A 344 -2.31 12.75 21.81
CA VAL A 344 -2.07 12.12 23.13
C VAL A 344 -0.60 12.16 23.53
N VAL A 345 0.31 11.86 22.59
CA VAL A 345 1.76 11.94 22.85
C VAL A 345 2.13 13.37 23.23
N HIS A 346 1.67 14.35 22.46
CA HIS A 346 1.92 15.77 22.72
C HIS A 346 1.35 16.24 24.05
N TRP A 347 0.18 15.74 24.43
CA TRP A 347 -0.44 16.05 25.71
C TRP A 347 0.41 15.53 26.89
N LEU A 348 0.95 14.32 26.76
CA LEU A 348 1.86 13.74 27.76
C LEU A 348 3.23 14.42 27.80
N GLU A 349 3.83 14.78 26.66
CA GLU A 349 5.07 15.57 26.61
C GLU A 349 4.90 16.91 27.32
N ARG A 350 3.75 17.58 27.10
CA ARG A 350 3.39 18.84 27.74
C ARG A 350 3.25 18.72 29.26
N LEU A 351 2.54 17.70 29.73
CA LEU A 351 2.46 17.40 31.16
C LEU A 351 3.85 17.18 31.77
N LYS A 352 4.70 16.40 31.11
CA LYS A 352 6.08 16.13 31.55
C LYS A 352 6.93 17.40 31.61
N ALA A 353 6.74 18.31 30.65
CA ALA A 353 7.44 19.59 30.59
C ALA A 353 6.84 20.65 31.54
N GLY A 354 5.76 20.35 32.26
CA GLY A 354 4.99 21.33 33.04
C GLY A 354 4.40 22.46 32.20
N GLN A 355 4.28 22.25 30.89
CA GLN A 355 3.73 23.23 29.95
C GLN A 355 2.30 22.88 29.61
N TRP A 356 1.39 23.79 29.90
CA TRP A 356 -0.01 23.57 29.63
C TRP A 356 -0.39 23.85 28.18
N PRO A 357 -1.31 23.08 27.58
CA PRO A 357 -1.92 23.43 26.32
C PRO A 357 -2.63 24.77 26.46
N ASP A 358 -2.08 25.84 25.89
CA ASP A 358 -2.85 27.05 25.67
C ASP A 358 -3.80 26.78 24.48
N PRO A 359 -5.13 26.76 24.69
CA PRO A 359 -6.08 26.44 23.61
C PRO A 359 -5.95 27.43 22.44
N ASP A 360 -5.60 28.67 22.76
CA ASP A 360 -5.53 29.79 21.82
C ASP A 360 -4.15 29.92 21.16
N LYS A 361 -3.09 29.40 21.78
CA LYS A 361 -1.76 29.28 21.15
C LYS A 361 -1.53 27.86 20.69
N ARG A 362 -2.25 27.47 19.62
CA ARG A 362 -1.81 26.34 18.80
C ARG A 362 -0.39 26.64 18.31
N PRO A 363 0.63 25.91 18.75
CA PRO A 363 1.99 26.26 18.38
C PRO A 363 2.18 25.98 16.90
N ALA A 364 2.98 26.81 16.23
CA ALA A 364 3.61 26.46 14.95
C ALA A 364 4.37 25.10 15.03
N ALA A 365 4.59 24.57 16.24
CA ALA A 365 5.06 23.21 16.49
C ALA A 365 4.11 22.12 15.93
N LEU A 366 2.78 22.27 15.96
CA LEU A 366 1.88 21.29 15.32
C LEU A 366 2.11 21.22 13.80
N LYS A 367 2.37 22.37 13.14
CA LYS A 367 2.84 22.40 11.74
C LYS A 367 4.21 21.72 11.55
N ARG A 368 5.13 21.79 12.54
CA ARG A 368 6.41 21.04 12.51
C ARG A 368 6.23 19.53 12.69
N TYR A 369 5.12 19.08 13.29
CA TYR A 369 4.81 17.66 13.53
C TYR A 369 3.81 17.07 12.53
N GLU A 370 3.14 17.89 11.70
CA GLU A 370 2.41 17.45 10.50
C GLU A 370 3.33 16.85 9.41
N GLN A 371 4.64 16.92 9.62
CA GLN A 371 5.64 16.22 8.80
C GLN A 371 6.47 15.23 9.65
N PRO A 372 5.87 14.20 10.29
CA PRO A 372 6.64 13.15 10.96
C PRO A 372 7.57 12.45 9.98
N GLU A 373 7.14 12.34 8.71
CA GLU A 373 7.97 11.85 7.61
C GLU A 373 9.21 12.73 7.38
N GLN A 374 9.11 14.07 7.50
CA GLN A 374 10.31 14.93 7.38
C GLN A 374 11.24 14.83 8.58
N ARG A 375 10.77 14.64 9.82
CA ARG A 375 11.66 14.37 10.96
C ARG A 375 12.29 12.98 10.90
N LEU A 376 11.55 11.97 10.44
CA LEU A 376 12.09 10.63 10.17
C LEU A 376 13.03 10.61 8.96
N GLN A 377 12.89 11.53 8.00
CA GLN A 377 13.82 11.78 6.90
C GLN A 377 15.03 12.63 7.33
N LYS A 378 14.88 13.55 8.28
CA LYS A 378 15.98 14.35 8.87
C LYS A 378 16.75 13.63 9.96
N ARG A 379 16.34 12.42 10.37
CA ARG A 379 17.19 11.57 11.22
C ARG A 379 18.49 11.33 10.48
N ASN A 380 19.59 11.62 11.16
CA ASN A 380 20.92 11.51 10.59
C ASN A 380 21.14 10.03 10.21
N PRO A 381 21.59 9.70 8.99
CA PRO A 381 21.84 8.30 8.59
C PRO A 381 22.79 7.56 9.55
N SER A 382 23.62 8.31 10.29
CA SER A 382 24.45 7.80 11.39
C SER A 382 23.65 7.15 12.52
N ASP A 383 22.48 7.70 12.88
CA ASP A 383 21.64 7.18 13.97
C ASP A 383 21.05 5.82 13.60
N ASP A 384 20.65 5.68 12.32
CA ASP A 384 20.12 4.42 11.79
C ASP A 384 21.22 3.34 11.74
N LYS A 385 22.51 3.70 11.51
CA LYS A 385 23.65 2.76 11.57
C LYS A 385 23.88 2.20 12.97
N THR A 386 23.86 3.04 14.00
CA THR A 386 24.07 2.60 15.39
C THR A 386 22.95 1.66 15.85
N VAL A 387 21.70 2.00 15.57
CA VAL A 387 20.54 1.15 15.88
C VAL A 387 20.63 -0.18 15.14
N LEU A 388 21.04 -0.15 13.87
CA LEU A 388 21.18 -1.34 13.06
C LEU A 388 22.29 -2.28 13.57
N LEU A 389 23.45 -1.74 13.92
CA LEU A 389 24.55 -2.54 14.50
C LEU A 389 24.14 -3.15 15.84
N ALA A 390 23.43 -2.42 16.69
CA ALA A 390 22.89 -2.95 17.94
C ALA A 390 21.90 -4.09 17.69
N LEU A 391 21.02 -3.92 16.69
CA LEU A 391 20.05 -4.95 16.29
C LEU A 391 20.73 -6.24 15.80
N LEU A 392 21.77 -6.12 14.99
CA LEU A 392 22.54 -7.27 14.46
C LEU A 392 23.38 -7.96 15.54
N LYS A 393 23.91 -7.21 16.53
CA LYS A 393 24.69 -7.79 17.64
C LYS A 393 23.87 -8.56 18.66
N ARG A 394 22.55 -8.38 18.66
CA ARG A 394 21.68 -9.05 19.62
C ARG A 394 21.73 -10.57 19.42
N PRO A 395 21.77 -11.41 20.47
CA PRO A 395 21.61 -12.86 20.32
C PRO A 395 20.18 -13.23 19.90
N GLY A 396 20.02 -14.39 19.27
CA GLY A 396 18.72 -14.98 18.96
C GLY A 396 18.69 -15.75 17.64
N THR A 397 17.76 -16.70 17.53
CA THR A 397 17.56 -17.52 16.32
C THR A 397 16.26 -17.20 15.60
N GLN A 398 15.35 -16.46 16.26
CA GLN A 398 14.05 -16.10 15.70
C GLN A 398 14.18 -15.04 14.61
N PRO A 399 13.41 -15.13 13.51
CA PRO A 399 13.34 -14.09 12.48
C PRO A 399 13.13 -12.70 13.07
N PHE A 400 13.70 -11.68 12.42
CA PHE A 400 13.47 -10.30 12.83
C PHE A 400 11.99 -9.93 12.77
N SER A 401 11.55 -9.13 13.76
CA SER A 401 10.21 -8.57 13.78
C SER A 401 9.98 -7.62 12.59
N SER A 402 8.71 -7.31 12.30
CA SER A 402 8.35 -6.36 11.22
C SER A 402 9.03 -4.98 11.40
N GLY A 403 9.21 -4.52 12.64
CA GLY A 403 9.89 -3.27 12.97
C GLY A 403 11.40 -3.31 12.70
N ALA A 404 12.05 -4.40 13.08
CA ALA A 404 13.46 -4.64 12.79
C ALA A 404 13.72 -4.68 11.28
N HIS A 405 12.86 -5.39 10.53
CA HIS A 405 12.87 -5.36 9.07
C HIS A 405 12.63 -3.95 8.50
N ALA A 406 11.73 -3.15 9.09
CA ALA A 406 11.48 -1.79 8.62
C ALA A 406 12.71 -0.87 8.79
N VAL A 407 13.47 -1.00 9.90
CA VAL A 407 14.72 -0.25 10.11
C VAL A 407 15.78 -0.67 9.09
N LEU A 408 15.99 -1.97 8.92
CA LEU A 408 16.88 -2.53 7.89
C LEU A 408 16.52 -2.03 6.48
N ASN A 409 15.22 -2.06 6.15
CA ASN A 409 14.73 -1.63 4.85
C ASN A 409 14.87 -0.11 4.65
N LYS A 410 14.67 0.69 5.70
CA LYS A 410 14.90 2.14 5.66
C LYS A 410 16.38 2.44 5.42
N TRP A 411 17.28 1.82 6.18
CA TRP A 411 18.72 1.95 6.02
C TRP A 411 19.16 1.53 4.61
N ALA A 412 18.77 0.34 4.16
CA ALA A 412 19.08 -0.16 2.82
C ALA A 412 18.56 0.77 1.70
N ASN A 413 17.36 1.32 1.86
CA ASN A 413 16.81 2.29 0.91
C ASN A 413 17.60 3.61 0.87
N SER A 414 18.23 4.01 1.98
CA SER A 414 19.11 5.18 2.02
C SER A 414 20.40 4.93 1.25
N ILE A 415 21.04 3.76 1.44
CA ILE A 415 22.36 3.48 0.84
C ILE A 415 22.31 2.86 -0.55
N ARG A 416 21.17 2.34 -1.02
CA ARG A 416 21.09 1.69 -2.34
C ARG A 416 21.44 2.63 -3.50
N ARG A 417 21.21 3.94 -3.32
CA ARG A 417 21.51 4.98 -4.33
C ARG A 417 22.98 5.36 -4.37
N GLU A 418 23.75 5.03 -3.34
CA GLU A 418 25.18 5.28 -3.32
C GLU A 418 25.87 4.49 -4.43
N ARG A 419 26.88 5.09 -5.07
CA ARG A 419 27.67 4.41 -6.11
C ARG A 419 28.59 3.36 -5.49
N THR A 420 29.17 3.69 -4.33
CA THR A 420 30.09 2.84 -3.57
C THR A 420 29.64 2.77 -2.11
N LEU A 421 29.88 1.64 -1.44
CA LEU A 421 29.61 1.52 0.00
C LEU A 421 30.87 1.86 0.79
N SER A 422 30.72 2.64 1.86
CA SER A 422 31.79 2.85 2.85
C SER A 422 32.21 1.53 3.51
N SER A 423 33.38 1.50 4.15
CA SER A 423 33.85 0.33 4.92
C SER A 423 32.83 -0.11 5.98
N GLY A 424 32.25 0.85 6.72
CA GLY A 424 31.21 0.60 7.70
C GLY A 424 29.93 0.02 7.09
N GLU A 425 29.49 0.51 5.93
CA GLU A 425 28.32 -0.06 5.24
C GLU A 425 28.58 -1.45 4.70
N ARG A 426 29.76 -1.71 4.15
CA ARG A 426 30.17 -3.07 3.73
C ARG A 426 30.16 -4.03 4.91
N ALA A 427 30.68 -3.62 6.07
CA ALA A 427 30.65 -4.42 7.29
C ALA A 427 29.21 -4.72 7.75
N ILE A 428 28.30 -3.75 7.66
CA ILE A 428 26.88 -3.97 7.97
C ILE A 428 26.28 -4.96 6.96
N VAL A 429 26.48 -4.79 5.65
CA VAL A 429 25.94 -5.74 4.66
C VAL A 429 26.46 -7.15 4.92
N ALA A 430 27.76 -7.29 5.21
CA ALA A 430 28.36 -8.58 5.57
C ALA A 430 27.72 -9.18 6.83
N ALA A 431 27.46 -8.38 7.85
CA ALA A 431 26.79 -8.82 9.08
C ALA A 431 25.33 -9.25 8.80
N VAL A 432 24.58 -8.51 7.97
CA VAL A 432 23.20 -8.89 7.60
C VAL A 432 23.19 -10.18 6.77
N LEU A 433 24.17 -10.40 5.89
CA LEU A 433 24.29 -11.64 5.12
C LEU A 433 24.52 -12.86 6.02
N LYS A 434 25.29 -12.70 7.12
CA LYS A 434 25.54 -13.75 8.10
C LYS A 434 24.39 -13.96 9.10
N ASP A 435 23.52 -12.97 9.27
CA ASP A 435 22.44 -13.04 10.25
C ASP A 435 21.22 -13.81 9.71
N ASN A 436 21.03 -15.02 10.25
CA ASN A 436 19.93 -15.90 9.85
C ASN A 436 18.55 -15.33 10.16
N ARG A 437 18.43 -14.38 11.10
CA ARG A 437 17.16 -13.75 11.47
C ARG A 437 16.67 -12.79 10.40
N PHE A 438 17.56 -12.24 9.57
CA PHE A 438 17.16 -11.37 8.47
C PHE A 438 16.67 -12.18 7.27
N THR A 439 15.35 -12.16 7.05
CA THR A 439 14.71 -12.97 6.02
C THR A 439 14.47 -12.26 4.67
N ASP A 440 14.62 -10.94 4.57
CA ASP A 440 14.22 -10.14 3.39
C ASP A 440 15.43 -9.76 2.51
N LEU A 441 16.02 -10.78 1.89
CA LEU A 441 17.26 -10.62 1.13
C LEU A 441 17.08 -9.82 -0.17
N ALA A 442 15.84 -9.57 -0.62
CA ALA A 442 15.56 -8.74 -1.80
C ALA A 442 16.06 -7.30 -1.62
N VAL A 443 15.99 -6.81 -0.39
CA VAL A 443 16.46 -5.48 -0.03
C VAL A 443 17.98 -5.39 -0.13
N LEU A 444 18.71 -6.41 0.35
CA LEU A 444 20.17 -6.47 0.19
C LEU A 444 20.57 -6.56 -1.30
N ALA A 445 19.85 -7.34 -2.09
CA ALA A 445 20.10 -7.40 -3.52
C ALA A 445 19.90 -6.04 -4.20
N SER A 446 18.96 -5.22 -3.73
CA SER A 446 18.79 -3.85 -4.23
C SER A 446 19.96 -2.93 -3.85
N VAL A 447 20.57 -3.12 -2.67
CA VAL A 447 21.75 -2.36 -2.22
C VAL A 447 22.98 -2.70 -3.04
N LEU A 448 23.20 -3.99 -3.31
CA LEU A 448 24.39 -4.50 -4.01
C LEU A 448 24.32 -4.36 -5.54
N ARG A 449 23.14 -4.09 -6.10
CA ARG A 449 22.96 -3.93 -7.55
C ARG A 449 23.85 -2.81 -8.08
N GLY A 450 24.61 -3.12 -9.13
CA GLY A 450 25.52 -2.18 -9.78
C GLY A 450 26.84 -1.90 -9.03
N LYS A 451 27.12 -2.61 -7.92
CA LYS A 451 28.32 -2.43 -7.10
C LYS A 451 29.27 -3.62 -7.23
N ALA A 452 29.85 -3.80 -8.43
CA ALA A 452 30.60 -5.00 -8.79
C ALA A 452 31.76 -5.31 -7.82
N ALA A 453 32.56 -4.31 -7.43
CA ALA A 453 33.65 -4.51 -6.48
C ALA A 453 33.15 -5.01 -5.11
N THR A 454 32.14 -4.36 -4.54
CA THR A 454 31.55 -4.79 -3.26
C THR A 454 30.89 -6.18 -3.36
N LEU A 455 30.29 -6.49 -4.50
CA LEU A 455 29.69 -7.80 -4.74
C LEU A 455 30.75 -8.91 -4.82
N SER A 456 31.89 -8.63 -5.45
CA SER A 456 33.07 -9.51 -5.48
C SER A 456 33.59 -9.78 -4.07
N ASP A 457 33.80 -8.71 -3.27
CA ASP A 457 34.26 -8.83 -1.88
C ASP A 457 33.33 -9.69 -1.01
N LEU A 458 32.01 -9.60 -1.26
CA LEU A 458 30.98 -10.26 -0.45
C LEU A 458 30.49 -11.59 -1.04
N LEU A 459 31.07 -12.05 -2.15
CA LEU A 459 30.65 -13.27 -2.83
C LEU A 459 30.70 -14.51 -1.92
N PRO A 460 31.76 -14.76 -1.12
CA PRO A 460 31.79 -15.90 -0.20
C PRO A 460 30.59 -15.96 0.75
N GLN A 461 30.22 -14.82 1.35
CA GLN A 461 29.13 -14.70 2.31
C GLN A 461 27.77 -14.81 1.61
N ILE A 462 27.65 -14.33 0.37
CA ILE A 462 26.44 -14.50 -0.44
C ILE A 462 26.22 -15.99 -0.74
N LEU A 463 27.26 -16.72 -1.16
CA LEU A 463 27.13 -18.16 -1.44
C LEU A 463 26.85 -18.96 -0.16
N GLU A 464 27.50 -18.63 0.95
CA GLU A 464 27.22 -19.24 2.26
C GLU A 464 25.76 -19.02 2.69
N ARG A 465 25.26 -17.79 2.51
CA ARG A 465 23.86 -17.46 2.82
C ARG A 465 22.87 -18.21 1.93
N ILE A 466 23.23 -18.48 0.69
CA ILE A 466 22.40 -19.26 -0.24
C ILE A 466 22.40 -20.75 0.13
N GLU A 467 23.54 -21.29 0.57
CA GLU A 467 23.68 -22.69 1.02
C GLU A 467 22.93 -23.00 2.32
N GLN A 468 22.67 -21.99 3.16
CA GLN A 468 21.97 -22.15 4.44
C GLN A 468 20.56 -21.55 4.40
N PRO A 469 19.61 -22.17 3.71
CA PRO A 469 18.30 -21.58 3.52
C PRO A 469 17.48 -21.59 4.81
N ILE A 470 16.86 -20.44 5.12
CA ILE A 470 15.90 -20.34 6.21
C ILE A 470 14.69 -21.25 5.87
N PRO A 471 14.36 -22.26 6.71
CA PRO A 471 13.32 -23.26 6.41
C PRO A 471 11.96 -22.65 6.04
N GLU A 472 11.60 -21.54 6.66
CA GLU A 472 10.28 -20.93 6.56
C GLU A 472 10.06 -20.07 5.30
N ARG A 473 11.12 -19.73 4.55
CA ARG A 473 11.07 -18.80 3.40
C ARG A 473 12.00 -19.16 2.24
N ARG A 474 12.07 -20.46 1.89
CA ARG A 474 13.04 -20.98 0.91
C ARG A 474 13.00 -20.32 -0.49
N GLY A 475 11.87 -19.73 -0.94
CA GLY A 475 11.70 -19.30 -2.34
C GLY A 475 12.18 -17.90 -2.74
N HIS A 476 11.63 -16.83 -2.14
CA HIS A 476 11.80 -15.48 -2.71
C HIS A 476 13.12 -14.80 -2.33
N SER A 477 13.57 -15.00 -1.09
CA SER A 477 14.71 -14.25 -0.54
C SER A 477 16.02 -14.66 -1.19
N HIS A 478 16.30 -15.95 -1.25
CA HIS A 478 17.54 -16.42 -1.85
C HIS A 478 17.58 -16.13 -3.35
N SER A 479 16.44 -16.18 -4.05
CA SER A 479 16.38 -15.82 -5.48
C SER A 479 16.97 -14.44 -5.76
N ALA A 480 16.75 -13.48 -4.87
CA ALA A 480 17.26 -12.14 -5.03
C ALA A 480 18.79 -12.07 -4.95
N LEU A 481 19.42 -12.84 -4.06
CA LEU A 481 20.88 -12.96 -4.01
C LEU A 481 21.42 -13.71 -5.23
N GLY A 482 20.74 -14.78 -5.64
CA GLY A 482 21.09 -15.51 -6.86
C GLY A 482 21.09 -14.62 -8.12
N TYR A 483 20.21 -13.60 -8.19
CA TYR A 483 20.20 -12.62 -9.29
C TYR A 483 21.38 -11.64 -9.29
N LEU A 484 22.15 -11.55 -8.21
CA LEU A 484 23.38 -10.76 -8.18
C LEU A 484 24.52 -11.50 -8.87
N VAL A 485 24.57 -12.81 -8.73
CA VAL A 485 25.70 -13.63 -9.21
C VAL A 485 25.97 -13.47 -10.72
N PRO A 486 24.96 -13.48 -11.62
CA PRO A 486 25.13 -13.20 -13.05
C PRO A 486 25.67 -11.83 -13.43
N GLN A 487 25.81 -10.91 -12.48
CA GLN A 487 26.33 -9.56 -12.71
C GLN A 487 27.84 -9.48 -12.50
N MET A 488 28.47 -10.50 -11.92
CA MET A 488 29.91 -10.55 -11.72
C MET A 488 30.66 -11.01 -12.98
N PRO A 489 31.92 -10.54 -13.17
CA PRO A 489 32.82 -11.09 -14.18
C PRO A 489 33.02 -12.60 -13.99
N THR A 490 33.22 -13.33 -15.09
CA THR A 490 33.45 -14.78 -15.05
C THR A 490 34.67 -15.13 -14.20
N ASP A 491 35.76 -14.40 -14.34
CA ASP A 491 37.01 -14.63 -13.60
C ASP A 491 36.81 -14.54 -12.08
N THR A 492 35.91 -13.67 -11.62
CA THR A 492 35.53 -13.57 -10.21
C THR A 492 34.74 -14.79 -9.72
N LEU A 493 33.97 -15.43 -10.60
CA LEU A 493 33.13 -16.59 -10.27
C LEU A 493 33.89 -17.91 -10.32
N MET A 494 34.91 -18.02 -11.17
CA MET A 494 35.67 -19.26 -11.39
C MET A 494 36.22 -19.90 -10.10
N PRO A 495 36.79 -19.15 -9.13
CA PRO A 495 37.24 -19.73 -7.85
C PRO A 495 36.13 -20.42 -7.04
N TYR A 496 34.86 -20.11 -7.32
CA TYR A 496 33.69 -20.66 -6.64
C TYR A 496 32.89 -21.63 -7.52
N ALA A 497 33.44 -22.06 -8.66
CA ALA A 497 32.73 -22.85 -9.67
C ALA A 497 32.07 -24.11 -9.07
N ASP A 498 32.87 -24.94 -8.40
CA ASP A 498 32.42 -26.22 -7.84
C ASP A 498 31.38 -26.00 -6.73
N ARG A 499 31.53 -24.93 -5.94
CA ARG A 499 30.55 -24.54 -4.92
C ARG A 499 29.22 -24.11 -5.54
N ILE A 500 29.25 -23.27 -6.57
CA ILE A 500 28.05 -22.82 -7.30
C ILE A 500 27.33 -24.00 -7.94
N ILE A 501 28.06 -24.92 -8.57
CA ILE A 501 27.48 -26.12 -9.20
C ILE A 501 26.80 -27.00 -8.15
N ARG A 502 27.47 -27.25 -7.02
CA ARG A 502 26.90 -28.03 -5.90
C ARG A 502 25.61 -27.40 -5.34
N ILE A 503 25.60 -26.08 -5.16
CA ILE A 503 24.40 -25.32 -4.74
C ILE A 503 23.25 -25.54 -5.74
N VAL A 504 23.52 -25.46 -7.03
CA VAL A 504 22.51 -25.64 -8.08
C VAL A 504 22.04 -27.10 -8.17
N GLN A 505 22.90 -28.07 -7.85
CA GLN A 505 22.56 -29.49 -7.82
C GLN A 505 21.69 -29.86 -6.63
N SER A 506 21.99 -29.33 -5.43
CA SER A 506 21.30 -29.69 -4.18
C SER A 506 19.83 -29.32 -4.14
N GLU A 507 19.36 -28.45 -5.03
CA GLU A 507 17.98 -27.99 -5.02
C GLU A 507 17.30 -28.06 -6.39
N GLU A 508 16.36 -29.00 -6.53
CA GLU A 508 15.66 -29.28 -7.79
C GLU A 508 14.63 -28.21 -8.18
N ARG A 509 13.97 -27.61 -7.17
CA ARG A 509 12.85 -26.68 -7.34
C ARG A 509 13.26 -25.24 -7.07
N TRP A 510 14.15 -24.71 -7.91
CA TRP A 510 14.68 -23.36 -7.74
C TRP A 510 13.92 -22.26 -8.47
N HIS A 511 13.63 -21.19 -7.72
CA HIS A 511 13.23 -19.89 -8.27
C HIS A 511 14.45 -19.00 -8.59
N MET A 512 15.68 -19.46 -8.37
CA MET A 512 16.90 -18.69 -8.65
C MET A 512 17.45 -18.94 -10.03
N ASN A 513 16.75 -18.40 -11.03
CA ASN A 513 17.23 -18.39 -12.41
C ASN A 513 18.62 -17.75 -12.55
N GLY A 514 19.06 -16.95 -11.57
CA GLY A 514 20.37 -16.31 -11.56
C GLY A 514 21.54 -17.29 -11.42
N LEU A 515 21.56 -18.12 -10.37
CA LEU A 515 22.68 -19.06 -10.18
C LEU A 515 22.76 -20.12 -11.28
N LEU A 516 21.60 -20.66 -11.68
CA LEU A 516 21.55 -21.58 -12.82
C LEU A 516 22.00 -20.91 -14.14
N ALA A 517 21.77 -19.61 -14.32
CA ALA A 517 22.23 -18.91 -15.52
C ALA A 517 23.76 -18.80 -15.58
N VAL A 518 24.50 -18.84 -14.46
CA VAL A 518 25.96 -18.71 -14.51
C VAL A 518 26.68 -20.05 -14.69
N VAL A 519 26.04 -21.20 -14.48
CA VAL A 519 26.78 -22.49 -14.48
C VAL A 519 27.48 -22.79 -15.79
N GLY A 520 26.91 -22.36 -16.92
CA GLY A 520 27.51 -22.58 -18.24
C GLY A 520 28.86 -21.86 -18.44
N GLN A 521 29.10 -20.74 -17.73
CA GLN A 521 30.32 -19.93 -17.90
C GLN A 521 31.41 -20.25 -16.86
N LEU A 522 31.29 -21.32 -16.07
CA LEU A 522 32.21 -21.61 -14.95
C LEU A 522 33.45 -22.44 -15.33
N GLY A 523 33.67 -22.75 -16.62
CA GLY A 523 34.82 -23.57 -17.05
C GLY A 523 34.79 -25.00 -16.49
N ARG A 524 33.58 -25.55 -16.33
CA ARG A 524 33.31 -26.93 -15.89
C ARG A 524 32.30 -27.54 -16.85
N ASP A 525 32.38 -28.85 -17.07
CA ASP A 525 31.35 -29.54 -17.82
C ASP A 525 30.04 -29.57 -17.00
N THR A 526 29.08 -28.76 -17.43
CA THR A 526 27.75 -28.64 -16.81
C THR A 526 26.65 -29.20 -17.71
N THR A 527 27.02 -29.97 -18.74
CA THR A 527 26.12 -30.46 -19.79
C THR A 527 24.96 -31.28 -19.23
N ALA A 528 25.25 -32.27 -18.38
CA ALA A 528 24.24 -33.12 -17.75
C ALA A 528 23.31 -32.33 -16.81
N LEU A 529 23.87 -31.38 -16.05
CA LEU A 529 23.10 -30.51 -15.17
C LEU A 529 22.15 -29.60 -15.96
N LEU A 530 22.66 -28.90 -16.98
CA LEU A 530 21.85 -28.00 -17.81
C LEU A 530 20.75 -28.74 -18.56
N ARG A 531 21.03 -29.94 -19.08
CA ARG A 531 20.03 -30.83 -19.70
C ARG A 531 18.91 -31.18 -18.73
N SER A 532 19.26 -31.73 -17.56
CA SER A 532 18.30 -32.08 -16.51
C SER A 532 17.40 -30.89 -16.11
N ARG A 533 17.98 -29.70 -16.00
CA ARG A 533 17.22 -28.48 -15.66
C ARG A 533 16.37 -27.96 -16.81
N PHE A 534 16.79 -28.16 -18.06
CA PHE A 534 16.01 -27.82 -19.25
C PHE A 534 14.76 -28.68 -19.39
N GLU A 535 14.84 -29.96 -19.01
CA GLU A 535 13.73 -30.93 -19.06
C GLU A 535 12.76 -30.81 -17.87
N SER A 536 12.99 -29.84 -16.96
CA SER A 536 12.14 -29.63 -15.79
C SER A 536 10.71 -29.21 -16.14
N LYS A 537 9.73 -29.70 -15.39
CA LYS A 537 8.33 -29.25 -15.46
C LYS A 537 8.15 -27.78 -15.02
N HIS A 538 9.13 -27.20 -14.32
CA HIS A 538 9.06 -25.84 -13.79
C HIS A 538 9.62 -24.82 -14.76
N GLY A 539 8.76 -23.92 -15.28
CA GLY A 539 9.19 -22.97 -16.31
C GLY A 539 10.26 -21.96 -15.90
N SER A 540 10.40 -21.65 -14.60
CA SER A 540 11.53 -20.85 -14.11
C SER A 540 12.85 -21.59 -14.28
N THR A 541 12.90 -22.86 -13.89
CA THR A 541 14.07 -23.73 -14.01
C THR A 541 14.51 -23.85 -15.46
N VAL A 542 13.57 -24.08 -16.39
CA VAL A 542 13.88 -24.14 -17.83
C VAL A 542 14.45 -22.80 -18.32
N ASN A 543 13.87 -21.66 -17.90
CA ASN A 543 14.41 -20.35 -18.26
C ASN A 543 15.83 -20.13 -17.74
N GLY A 544 16.13 -20.58 -16.51
CA GLY A 544 17.48 -20.56 -15.95
C GLY A 544 18.44 -21.43 -16.77
N ALA A 545 18.01 -22.63 -17.16
CA ALA A 545 18.80 -23.54 -17.98
C ALA A 545 19.10 -22.95 -19.37
N ILE A 546 18.09 -22.38 -20.06
CA ILE A 546 18.29 -21.71 -21.36
C ILE A 546 19.33 -20.58 -21.23
N LYS A 547 19.27 -19.78 -20.16
CA LYS A 547 20.27 -18.72 -19.90
C LYS A 547 21.66 -19.29 -19.61
N GLY A 548 21.72 -20.40 -18.87
CA GLY A 548 22.95 -21.16 -18.62
C GLY A 548 23.58 -21.66 -19.93
N ILE A 549 22.79 -22.30 -20.80
CA ILE A 549 23.23 -22.77 -22.12
C ILE A 549 23.66 -21.59 -22.99
N CYS A 550 22.90 -20.49 -22.98
CA CYS A 550 23.27 -19.27 -23.70
C CYS A 550 24.65 -18.77 -23.26
N ARG A 551 24.95 -18.77 -21.95
CA ARG A 551 26.23 -18.29 -21.41
C ARG A 551 27.36 -19.31 -21.53
N ALA A 552 27.06 -20.57 -21.82
CA ALA A 552 28.04 -21.62 -21.93
C ALA A 552 29.05 -21.38 -23.05
N ASP A 553 30.22 -22.01 -22.93
CA ASP A 553 31.12 -22.18 -24.05
C ASP A 553 30.54 -23.15 -25.10
N THR A 554 31.17 -23.21 -26.26
CA THR A 554 30.70 -24.06 -27.35
C THR A 554 30.74 -25.55 -27.01
N THR A 555 31.66 -26.00 -26.15
CA THR A 555 31.81 -27.42 -25.80
C THR A 555 30.61 -27.92 -24.99
N VAL A 556 30.17 -27.14 -24.00
CA VAL A 556 28.98 -27.45 -23.18
C VAL A 556 27.69 -27.19 -23.94
N ALA A 557 27.64 -26.15 -24.79
CA ALA A 557 26.43 -25.78 -25.50
C ALA A 557 26.10 -26.70 -26.69
N ALA A 558 27.10 -27.15 -27.45
CA ALA A 558 26.92 -27.98 -28.65
C ALA A 558 25.95 -29.16 -28.48
N PRO A 559 26.09 -30.03 -27.45
CA PRO A 559 25.19 -31.16 -27.24
C PRO A 559 23.76 -30.75 -26.80
N LEU A 560 23.53 -29.48 -26.47
CA LEU A 560 22.25 -28.93 -26.01
C LEU A 560 21.54 -28.08 -27.09
N ILE A 561 22.21 -27.76 -28.21
CA ILE A 561 21.61 -27.02 -29.34
C ILE A 561 20.36 -27.72 -29.91
N PRO A 562 20.32 -29.05 -30.12
CA PRO A 562 19.12 -29.71 -30.62
C PRO A 562 17.90 -29.50 -29.71
N LEU A 563 18.10 -29.50 -28.39
CA LEU A 563 17.04 -29.23 -27.41
C LEU A 563 16.53 -27.78 -27.52
N LEU A 564 17.44 -26.81 -27.67
CA LEU A 564 17.06 -25.40 -27.86
C LEU A 564 16.26 -25.19 -29.15
N LEU A 565 16.65 -25.84 -30.25
CA LEU A 565 15.96 -25.74 -31.53
C LEU A 565 14.54 -26.31 -31.44
N SER A 566 14.40 -27.52 -30.91
CA SER A 566 13.09 -28.17 -30.75
C SER A 566 12.13 -27.34 -29.90
N GLU A 567 12.59 -26.81 -28.76
CA GLU A 567 11.77 -25.96 -27.90
C GLU A 567 11.46 -24.61 -28.56
N PHE A 568 12.36 -24.07 -29.39
CA PHE A 568 12.12 -22.83 -30.14
C PHE A 568 11.05 -23.04 -31.23
N GLU A 569 11.06 -24.16 -31.94
CA GLU A 569 10.03 -24.56 -32.89
C GLU A 569 8.66 -24.73 -32.22
N ALA A 570 8.60 -25.47 -31.10
CA ALA A 570 7.40 -25.62 -30.29
C ALA A 570 6.84 -24.27 -29.79
N ALA A 571 7.73 -23.36 -29.38
CA ALA A 571 7.37 -22.00 -29.00
C ALA A 571 6.86 -21.18 -30.20
N ALA A 572 7.47 -21.35 -31.38
CA ALA A 572 7.07 -20.70 -32.62
C ALA A 572 5.68 -21.14 -33.06
N GLU A 573 5.34 -22.42 -32.94
CA GLU A 573 4.00 -22.99 -33.20
C GLU A 573 2.96 -22.54 -32.16
N GLY A 574 3.41 -22.06 -31.00
CA GLY A 574 2.57 -21.44 -30.00
C GLY A 574 2.06 -22.41 -28.95
N GLN A 575 2.81 -23.47 -28.65
CA GLN A 575 2.54 -24.34 -27.51
C GLN A 575 2.58 -23.52 -26.21
N ARG A 576 1.52 -23.61 -25.38
CA ARG A 576 1.26 -22.69 -24.25
C ARG A 576 2.42 -22.59 -23.25
N GLY A 577 3.20 -23.66 -23.05
CA GLY A 577 4.34 -23.70 -22.11
C GLY A 577 5.61 -22.97 -22.59
N ALA A 578 5.80 -22.85 -23.90
CA ALA A 578 7.05 -22.37 -24.50
C ALA A 578 6.99 -20.90 -24.95
N ARG A 579 5.78 -20.32 -25.08
CA ARG A 579 5.56 -18.92 -25.52
C ARG A 579 6.33 -17.86 -24.72
N GLY A 580 6.50 -18.07 -23.41
CA GLY A 580 7.20 -17.13 -22.53
C GLY A 580 8.72 -17.15 -22.68
N ARG A 581 9.27 -18.12 -23.41
CA ARG A 581 10.72 -18.41 -23.51
C ARG A 581 11.31 -18.01 -24.85
N PHE A 582 10.45 -17.63 -25.81
CA PHE A 582 10.79 -17.43 -27.21
C PHE A 582 12.00 -16.54 -27.47
N SER A 583 12.08 -15.38 -26.81
CA SER A 583 13.21 -14.44 -27.00
C SER A 583 14.51 -14.90 -26.33
N ILE A 584 14.45 -15.75 -25.31
CA ILE A 584 15.63 -16.28 -24.62
C ILE A 584 16.22 -17.44 -25.42
N LEU A 585 15.36 -18.31 -25.97
CA LEU A 585 15.73 -19.39 -26.88
C LEU A 585 16.41 -18.85 -28.14
N ALA A 586 15.80 -17.85 -28.80
CA ALA A 586 16.39 -17.19 -29.96
C ALA A 586 17.79 -16.62 -29.66
N ARG A 587 17.97 -15.95 -28.51
CA ARG A 587 19.27 -15.42 -28.10
C ARG A 587 20.30 -16.52 -27.88
N ALA A 588 19.93 -17.62 -27.22
CA ALA A 588 20.82 -18.76 -27.01
C ALA A 588 21.28 -19.37 -28.34
N LEU A 589 20.33 -19.59 -29.26
CA LEU A 589 20.60 -20.12 -30.60
C LEU A 589 21.50 -19.19 -31.43
N ILE A 590 21.21 -17.89 -31.46
CA ILE A 590 22.02 -16.90 -32.20
C ILE A 590 23.46 -16.86 -31.67
N ARG A 591 23.65 -16.86 -30.35
CA ARG A 591 24.99 -16.83 -29.75
C ARG A 591 25.84 -18.00 -30.22
N HIS A 592 25.22 -19.18 -30.35
CA HIS A 592 25.87 -20.41 -30.78
C HIS A 592 25.78 -20.66 -32.29
N GLY A 593 25.68 -19.59 -33.09
CA GLY A 593 25.79 -19.67 -34.56
C GLY A 593 24.54 -20.13 -35.30
N ARG A 594 23.41 -20.36 -34.61
CA ARG A 594 22.15 -20.87 -35.21
C ARG A 594 21.19 -19.74 -35.64
N LYS A 595 21.73 -18.59 -36.03
CA LYS A 595 20.93 -17.42 -36.45
C LYS A 595 20.08 -17.71 -37.70
N ALA A 596 20.63 -18.44 -38.67
CA ALA A 596 19.91 -18.83 -39.88
C ALA A 596 18.68 -19.70 -39.57
N ASP A 597 18.81 -20.65 -38.62
CA ASP A 597 17.68 -21.46 -38.17
C ASP A 597 16.60 -20.62 -37.51
N VAL A 598 16.99 -19.68 -36.65
CA VAL A 598 16.05 -18.76 -35.99
C VAL A 598 15.27 -17.95 -37.03
N ILE A 599 15.96 -17.37 -38.02
CA ILE A 599 15.32 -16.61 -39.12
C ILE A 599 14.38 -17.50 -39.91
N ARG A 600 14.83 -18.69 -40.34
CA ARG A 600 14.02 -19.65 -41.09
C ARG A 600 12.74 -20.05 -40.35
N ILE A 601 12.82 -20.31 -39.05
CA ILE A 601 11.66 -20.67 -38.22
C ILE A 601 10.71 -19.46 -38.10
N LEU A 602 11.24 -18.26 -37.88
CA LEU A 602 10.44 -17.03 -37.83
C LEU A 602 9.76 -16.73 -39.17
N ASP A 603 10.42 -17.01 -40.29
CA ASP A 603 9.89 -16.77 -41.63
C ASP A 603 8.73 -17.70 -41.98
N LYS A 604 8.73 -18.92 -41.45
CA LYS A 604 7.59 -19.85 -41.57
C LYS A 604 6.37 -19.43 -40.75
N GLN A 605 6.50 -18.49 -39.81
CA GLN A 605 5.38 -18.04 -38.99
C GLN A 605 4.61 -16.91 -39.68
N ALA A 606 3.32 -17.16 -39.95
CA ALA A 606 2.39 -16.16 -40.49
C ALA A 606 2.02 -15.05 -39.48
N ASP A 607 2.20 -15.32 -38.17
CA ASP A 607 1.85 -14.38 -37.11
C ASP A 607 2.95 -13.31 -36.89
N GLU A 608 2.75 -12.14 -37.49
CA GLU A 608 3.64 -10.99 -37.38
C GLU A 608 3.89 -10.56 -35.91
N ARG A 609 2.92 -10.80 -35.00
CA ARG A 609 3.10 -10.50 -33.57
C ARG A 609 4.17 -11.37 -32.94
N ARG A 610 4.37 -12.61 -33.42
CA ARG A 610 5.44 -13.49 -32.93
C ARG A 610 6.80 -13.06 -33.44
N ARG A 611 6.90 -12.62 -34.70
CA ARG A 611 8.12 -12.00 -35.24
C ARG A 611 8.55 -10.79 -34.42
N ARG A 612 7.60 -9.91 -34.05
CA ARG A 612 7.86 -8.73 -33.20
C ARG A 612 8.33 -9.06 -31.77
N ARG A 613 8.17 -10.29 -31.29
CA ARG A 613 8.64 -10.71 -29.94
C ARG A 613 10.12 -11.04 -29.88
N VAL A 614 10.72 -11.47 -30.99
CA VAL A 614 12.18 -11.47 -31.11
C VAL A 614 12.54 -10.05 -31.49
N SER A 615 13.19 -9.32 -30.58
CA SER A 615 13.42 -7.92 -30.84
C SER A 615 14.32 -7.78 -32.08
N ALA A 616 14.07 -6.78 -32.93
CA ALA A 616 14.98 -6.47 -34.04
C ALA A 616 16.42 -6.29 -33.55
N ARG A 617 16.60 -5.92 -32.27
CA ARG A 617 17.91 -5.86 -31.60
C ARG A 617 18.54 -7.24 -31.40
N ASP A 618 17.77 -8.29 -31.12
CA ASP A 618 18.28 -9.65 -30.96
C ASP A 618 18.77 -10.20 -32.31
N LEU A 619 18.01 -9.99 -33.39
CA LEU A 619 18.37 -10.41 -34.74
C LEU A 619 19.56 -9.64 -35.32
N LYS A 620 19.81 -8.42 -34.85
CA LYS A 620 21.01 -7.64 -35.20
C LYS A 620 22.29 -8.16 -34.53
N ARG A 621 22.21 -9.08 -33.57
CA ARG A 621 23.42 -9.66 -32.97
C ARG A 621 24.00 -10.74 -33.87
N ASP A 622 25.32 -10.85 -33.85
CA ASP A 622 26.07 -11.90 -34.53
C ASP A 622 26.45 -13.04 -33.58
N ALA A 623 26.92 -14.14 -34.15
CA ALA A 623 27.40 -15.28 -33.37
C ALA A 623 28.50 -14.84 -32.39
N GLY A 624 28.56 -15.49 -31.23
CA GLY A 624 29.58 -15.19 -30.21
C GLY A 624 29.39 -13.88 -29.44
N PHE A 625 28.26 -13.16 -29.59
CA PHE A 625 28.00 -11.92 -28.85
C PHE A 625 28.19 -12.10 -27.33
N ASP A 626 28.64 -11.07 -26.62
CA ASP A 626 28.98 -11.12 -25.18
C ASP A 626 27.92 -11.84 -24.29
N PRO A 627 28.32 -12.83 -23.45
CA PRO A 627 27.39 -13.59 -22.62
C PRO A 627 26.51 -12.73 -21.70
N LYS A 628 26.89 -11.48 -21.39
CA LYS A 628 26.07 -10.56 -20.61
C LYS A 628 24.70 -10.26 -21.23
N PHE A 629 24.54 -10.47 -22.55
CA PHE A 629 23.25 -10.30 -23.25
C PHE A 629 22.30 -11.50 -23.09
N CYS A 630 22.76 -12.60 -22.49
CA CYS A 630 21.94 -13.75 -22.09
C CYS A 630 21.20 -13.55 -20.75
N ARG A 631 20.87 -12.30 -20.40
CA ARG A 631 20.15 -11.95 -19.15
C ARG A 631 18.64 -12.16 -19.24
#